data_AF-A0A8C3Y5B4-F1
#
_entry.id   AF-A0A8C3Y5B4-F1
#
_cell.length_a   1.000
_cell.length_b   1.000
_cell.length_c   1.000
_cell.angle_alpha   90.00
_cell.angle_beta   90.00
_cell.angle_gamma   90.00
#
_symmetry.space_group_name_H-M   'P 1'
#
loop_
_entity.id
_entity.type
_entity.pdbx_description
1 polymer ?
#
loop_
_entity_poly.entity_id
_entity_poly.type
_entity_poly.pdbx_seq_one_letter_code
_entity_poly.pdbx_strand_id
1 'polypeptide(L)'
;MPRTVAVVGGGISGLAACYHLVRAPRPPKVLLLEASGRFGGWLQSSRTPEGAVFEHGPRGVRPAGTAGAETLHMSLRLSGVPGIWGVLESGGSPGFGGVPRAGLGGPGV
;
A
#
# COMPACT_ATOMS: atom_id res chain seq x y z
N MET A 1 2.38 33.51 -3.09
CA MET A 1 1.20 32.64 -3.24
C MET A 1 1.65 31.18 -3.18
N PRO A 2 0.92 30.25 -2.54
CA PRO A 2 1.25 28.84 -2.60
C PRO A 2 1.13 28.32 -4.04
N ARG A 3 2.11 27.52 -4.50
CA ARG A 3 2.03 26.88 -5.82
C ARG A 3 0.84 25.93 -5.86
N THR A 4 0.13 25.89 -6.99
CA THR A 4 -0.92 24.89 -7.23
C THR A 4 -0.36 23.80 -8.14
N VAL A 5 -0.52 22.54 -7.73
CA VAL A 5 -0.12 21.37 -8.51
C VAL A 5 -1.37 20.58 -8.86
N ALA A 6 -1.63 20.41 -10.16
CA ALA A 6 -2.68 19.52 -10.63
C ALA A 6 -2.09 18.12 -10.89
N VAL A 7 -2.73 17.10 -10.34
CA VAL A 7 -2.45 15.68 -10.60
C VAL A 7 -3.58 15.13 -11.44
N VAL A 8 -3.27 14.60 -12.62
CA VAL A 8 -4.26 14.06 -13.56
C VAL A 8 -4.25 12.53 -13.48
N GLY A 9 -5.38 11.95 -13.11
CA GLY A 9 -5.59 10.53 -12.88
C GLY A 9 -5.64 10.18 -11.39
N GLY A 10 -6.80 9.67 -10.97
CA GLY A 10 -7.14 9.21 -9.63
C GLY A 10 -6.78 7.76 -9.33
N GLY A 11 -5.87 7.17 -10.10
CA GLY A 11 -5.32 5.83 -9.85
C GLY A 11 -4.32 5.80 -8.69
N ILE A 12 -3.77 4.62 -8.37
CA ILE A 12 -2.82 4.45 -7.25
C ILE A 12 -1.60 5.38 -7.36
N SER A 13 -1.08 5.61 -8.56
CA SER A 13 0.05 6.51 -8.78
C SER A 13 -0.30 7.97 -8.50
N GLY A 14 -1.48 8.44 -8.93
CA GLY A 14 -1.92 9.82 -8.69
C GLY A 14 -2.26 10.05 -7.22
N LEU A 15 -2.90 9.09 -6.56
CA LEU A 15 -3.15 9.12 -5.12
C LEU A 15 -1.84 9.12 -4.32
N ALA A 16 -0.86 8.30 -4.69
CA ALA A 16 0.47 8.29 -4.07
C ALA A 16 1.20 9.63 -4.29
N ALA A 17 1.14 10.20 -5.49
CA ALA A 17 1.71 11.52 -5.77
C ALA A 17 1.09 12.60 -4.88
N CYS A 18 -0.24 12.64 -4.77
CA CYS A 18 -0.95 13.53 -3.85
C CYS A 18 -0.50 13.33 -2.40
N TYR A 19 -0.41 12.07 -1.94
CA TYR A 19 0.04 11.72 -0.60
C TYR A 19 1.43 12.27 -0.27
N HIS A 20 2.39 12.18 -1.20
CA HIS A 20 3.72 12.76 -0.99
C HIS A 20 3.72 14.29 -1.07
N LEU A 21 2.97 14.89 -1.99
CA LEU A 21 2.88 16.34 -2.16
C LEU A 21 2.33 17.04 -0.91
N VAL A 22 1.26 16.50 -0.31
CA VAL A 22 0.65 17.12 0.89
C VAL A 22 1.49 16.95 2.15
N ARG A 23 2.48 16.05 2.14
CA ARG A 23 3.40 15.79 3.26
C ARG A 23 4.77 16.44 3.09
N ALA A 24 5.00 17.17 2.00
CA ALA A 24 6.23 17.92 1.80
C ALA A 24 6.37 19.02 2.88
N PRO A 25 7.59 19.45 3.25
CA PRO A 25 7.79 20.50 4.28
C PRO A 25 7.07 21.83 4.00
N ARG A 26 6.79 22.12 2.73
CA ARG A 26 6.02 23.29 2.28
C ARG A 26 4.98 22.83 1.26
N PRO A 27 3.87 22.23 1.70
CA PRO A 27 2.95 21.55 0.79
C PRO A 27 2.28 22.57 -0.16
N PRO A 28 2.22 22.31 -1.47
CA PRO A 28 1.46 23.12 -2.40
C PRO A 28 -0.05 22.90 -2.21
N LYS A 29 -0.87 23.75 -2.86
CA LYS A 29 -2.28 23.41 -3.08
C LYS A 29 -2.32 22.27 -4.11
N VAL A 30 -2.85 21.11 -3.74
CA VAL A 30 -2.95 19.94 -4.63
C VAL A 30 -4.37 19.83 -5.17
N LEU A 31 -4.51 19.67 -6.49
CA LEU A 31 -5.77 19.42 -7.17
C LEU A 31 -5.70 18.07 -7.87
N LEU A 32 -6.49 17.09 -7.43
CA LEU A 32 -6.58 15.78 -8.07
C LEU A 32 -7.75 15.77 -9.05
N LEU A 33 -7.47 15.48 -10.32
CA LEU A 33 -8.46 15.41 -11.39
C LEU A 33 -8.61 13.96 -11.83
N GLU A 34 -9.80 13.39 -11.68
CA GLU A 34 -10.13 12.03 -12.11
C GLU A 34 -11.31 12.09 -13.07
N ALA A 35 -11.19 11.38 -14.19
CA ALA A 35 -12.19 11.42 -15.25
C ALA A 35 -13.43 10.58 -14.92
N SER A 36 -13.26 9.49 -14.16
CA SER A 36 -14.34 8.61 -13.75
C SER A 36 -15.00 9.04 -12.44
N GLY A 37 -16.10 8.38 -12.08
CA GLY A 37 -16.80 8.58 -10.82
C GLY A 37 -16.14 7.93 -9.59
N ARG A 38 -14.92 7.38 -9.72
CA ARG A 38 -14.22 6.69 -8.62
C ARG A 38 -12.71 6.85 -8.68
N PHE A 39 -12.08 6.79 -7.52
CA PHE A 39 -10.63 6.65 -7.40
C PHE A 39 -10.20 5.18 -7.46
N GLY A 40 -8.90 4.96 -7.66
CA GLY A 40 -8.24 3.65 -7.64
C GLY A 40 -7.78 3.17 -9.03
N GLY A 41 -8.35 3.68 -10.12
CA GLY A 41 -8.02 3.20 -11.47
C GLY A 41 -8.26 1.69 -11.56
N TRP A 42 -7.23 0.90 -11.92
CA TRP A 42 -7.32 -0.56 -11.95
C TRP A 42 -7.53 -1.23 -10.59
N LEU A 43 -7.28 -0.56 -9.46
CA LEU A 43 -7.53 -1.11 -8.13
C LEU A 43 -9.04 -1.02 -7.85
N GLN A 44 -9.77 -2.11 -8.13
CA GLN A 44 -11.22 -2.16 -8.02
C GLN A 44 -11.66 -3.49 -7.43
N SER A 45 -12.48 -3.42 -6.38
CA SER A 45 -13.04 -4.59 -5.70
C SER A 45 -14.56 -4.48 -5.64
N SER A 46 -15.26 -5.60 -5.77
CA SER A 46 -16.69 -5.69 -5.41
C SER A 46 -16.89 -6.64 -4.24
N ARG A 47 -17.91 -6.39 -3.42
CA ARG A 47 -18.30 -7.26 -2.30
C ARG A 47 -19.68 -7.82 -2.52
N THR A 48 -19.85 -9.12 -2.29
CA THR A 48 -21.19 -9.73 -2.27
C THR A 48 -21.87 -9.46 -0.94
N PRO A 49 -23.21 -9.61 -0.85
CA PRO A 49 -23.93 -9.51 0.42
C PRO A 49 -23.41 -10.48 1.49
N GLU A 50 -22.90 -11.64 1.07
CA GLU A 50 -22.33 -12.68 1.94
C GLU A 50 -20.88 -12.36 2.36
N GLY A 51 -20.31 -11.25 1.90
CA GLY A 51 -18.99 -10.77 2.30
C GLY A 51 -17.83 -11.24 1.42
N ALA A 52 -18.08 -11.98 0.33
CA ALA A 52 -17.02 -12.38 -0.59
C ALA A 52 -16.47 -11.16 -1.34
N VAL A 53 -15.14 -11.07 -1.46
CA VAL A 53 -14.45 -9.97 -2.16
C VAL A 53 -13.96 -10.46 -3.52
N PHE A 54 -14.32 -9.75 -4.58
CA PHE A 54 -13.85 -9.98 -5.95
C PHE A 54 -12.99 -8.80 -6.40
N GLU A 55 -11.71 -9.06 -6.65
CA GLU A 55 -10.78 -8.08 -7.20
C GLU A 55 -10.82 -8.11 -8.73
N HIS A 56 -11.14 -6.96 -9.33
CA HIS A 56 -11.27 -6.77 -10.79
C HIS A 56 -9.97 -6.29 -11.45
N GLY A 57 -8.91 -6.11 -10.66
CA GLY A 57 -7.58 -5.74 -11.13
C GLY A 57 -6.48 -6.43 -10.33
N PRO A 58 -5.52 -5.70 -9.73
CA PRO A 58 -4.46 -6.32 -8.92
C PRO A 58 -5.04 -7.05 -7.69
N ARG A 59 -4.51 -8.25 -7.38
CA ARG A 59 -4.94 -9.07 -6.23
C ARG A 59 -3.90 -9.21 -5.12
N GLY A 60 -2.80 -8.47 -5.23
CA GLY A 60 -1.72 -8.51 -4.28
C GLY A 60 -0.53 -7.68 -4.72
N VAL A 61 0.33 -7.37 -3.74
CA VAL A 61 1.60 -6.68 -3.93
C VAL A 61 2.70 -7.59 -3.39
N ARG A 62 3.82 -7.71 -4.11
CA ARG A 62 5.00 -8.40 -3.58
C ARG A 62 5.76 -7.44 -2.66
N PRO A 63 6.01 -7.80 -1.39
CA PRO A 63 6.68 -6.90 -0.44
C PRO A 63 8.20 -6.85 -0.63
N ALA A 64 8.77 -7.77 -1.41
CA ALA A 64 10.21 -7.84 -1.62
C ALA A 64 10.74 -6.66 -2.46
N GLY A 65 11.96 -6.22 -2.14
CA GLY A 65 12.63 -5.10 -2.80
C GLY A 65 12.15 -3.72 -2.34
N THR A 66 12.85 -2.68 -2.77
CA THR A 66 12.61 -1.29 -2.35
C THR A 66 11.18 -0.83 -2.66
N ALA A 67 10.68 -1.11 -3.86
CA ALA A 67 9.31 -0.76 -4.26
C ALA A 67 8.25 -1.48 -3.42
N GLY A 68 8.48 -2.76 -3.08
CA GLY A 68 7.58 -3.55 -2.24
C GLY A 68 7.55 -3.03 -0.80
N ALA A 69 8.72 -2.70 -0.26
CA ALA A 69 8.86 -2.12 1.08
C ALA A 69 8.16 -0.75 1.19
N GLU A 70 8.33 0.14 0.20
CA GLU A 70 7.65 1.43 0.20
C GLU A 70 6.14 1.31 0.06
N THR A 71 5.67 0.39 -0.78
CA THR A 71 4.23 0.12 -0.91
C THR A 71 3.66 -0.39 0.42
N LEU A 72 4.36 -1.29 1.10
CA LEU A 72 3.97 -1.79 2.41
C LEU A 72 3.98 -0.68 3.46
N HIS A 73 5.02 0.16 3.47
CA HIS A 73 5.14 1.31 4.36
C HIS A 73 3.98 2.30 4.19
N MET A 74 3.65 2.67 2.95
CA MET A 74 2.53 3.55 2.65
C MET A 74 1.20 2.91 3.08
N SER A 75 0.96 1.64 2.71
CA SER A 75 -0.27 0.92 3.05
C SER A 75 -0.50 0.89 4.56
N LEU A 76 0.54 0.54 5.32
CA LEU A 76 0.45 0.42 6.76
C LEU A 76 0.25 1.80 7.44
N ARG A 77 0.82 2.90 6.88
CA ARG A 77 0.61 4.27 7.37
C ARG A 77 -0.84 4.68 7.25
N LEU A 78 -1.50 4.27 6.18
CA LEU A 78 -2.90 4.60 5.91
C LEU A 78 -3.87 3.71 6.70
N SER A 79 -3.50 2.45 6.98
CA SER A 79 -4.34 1.53 7.75
C SER A 79 -4.35 1.81 9.26
N GLY A 80 -3.51 2.73 9.75
CA GLY A 80 -3.48 3.12 11.17
C GLY A 80 -3.07 2.02 12.13
N VAL A 81 -2.36 0.98 11.66
CA VAL A 81 -1.96 -0.19 12.47
C VAL A 81 -0.77 0.19 13.36
N PRO A 82 -0.93 0.29 14.70
CA PRO A 82 0.17 0.62 15.60
C PRO A 82 1.11 -0.58 15.80
N GLY A 83 2.41 -0.36 15.91
CA GLY A 83 3.39 -1.38 16.35
C GLY A 83 4.22 -2.08 15.27
N ILE A 84 3.83 -2.00 13.99
CA ILE A 84 4.61 -2.62 12.90
C ILE A 84 5.79 -1.76 12.42
N TRP A 85 5.89 -0.48 12.82
CA TRP A 85 7.01 0.41 12.45
C TRP A 85 8.36 -0.03 13.00
N GLY A 86 8.39 -0.60 14.21
CA GLY A 86 9.64 -1.10 14.79
C GLY A 86 10.27 -2.25 13.98
N VAL A 87 9.48 -2.97 13.17
CA VAL A 87 9.96 -4.06 12.33
C VAL A 87 10.60 -3.54 11.03
N LEU A 88 10.14 -2.41 10.50
CA LEU A 88 10.67 -1.84 9.25
C LEU A 88 11.88 -0.92 9.46
N GLU A 89 11.97 -0.25 10.61
CA GLU A 89 13.08 0.66 10.94
C GLU A 89 14.37 -0.07 11.35
N SER A 90 14.30 -1.35 11.73
CA SER A 90 15.44 -2.14 12.21
C SER A 90 16.39 -2.69 11.13
N GLY A 91 16.27 -2.23 9.87
CA GLY A 91 17.37 -2.30 8.89
C GLY A 91 17.81 -3.68 8.41
N GLY A 92 17.03 -4.74 8.63
CA GLY A 92 17.25 -6.02 7.96
C GLY A 92 16.49 -6.08 6.64
N SER A 93 17.17 -6.14 5.50
CA SER A 93 16.53 -6.66 4.28
C SER A 93 15.96 -8.03 4.63
N PRO A 94 14.64 -8.29 4.48
CA PRO A 94 14.14 -9.64 4.66
C PRO A 94 14.71 -10.43 3.49
N GLY A 95 15.79 -11.17 3.74
CA GLY A 95 16.15 -12.29 2.91
C GLY A 95 14.93 -13.19 2.89
N PHE A 96 14.17 -13.16 1.80
CA PHE A 96 13.19 -14.21 1.50
C PHE A 96 13.98 -15.46 1.07
N GLY A 97 14.78 -15.98 2.00
CA GLY A 97 15.45 -17.26 1.94
C GLY A 97 14.72 -18.21 2.88
N GLY A 98 14.04 -19.20 2.30
CA GLY A 98 13.52 -20.36 3.02
C GLY A 98 12.22 -20.12 3.79
N VAL A 99 11.11 -20.58 3.22
CA VAL A 99 9.93 -20.97 4.02
C VAL A 99 10.40 -22.07 4.99
N PRO A 100 10.28 -21.92 6.32
CA PRO A 100 10.55 -23.03 7.22
C PRO A 100 9.51 -24.12 6.94
N ARG A 101 9.95 -25.32 6.55
CA ARG A 101 9.08 -26.50 6.60
C ARG A 101 8.69 -26.70 8.05
N ALA A 102 7.42 -26.47 8.37
CA ALA A 102 6.85 -26.90 9.64
C ALA A 102 7.02 -28.43 9.74
N GLY A 103 7.97 -28.87 10.56
CA GLY A 103 8.13 -30.27 10.91
C GLY A 103 6.96 -30.69 11.80
N LEU A 104 6.08 -31.52 11.23
CA LEU A 104 5.20 -32.38 12.01
C LEU A 104 6.08 -33.41 12.74
N GLY A 105 6.31 -33.20 14.03
CA GLY A 105 6.89 -34.18 14.94
C GLY A 105 6.12 -34.14 16.24
N GLY A 106 5.34 -35.19 16.52
CA GLY A 106 4.45 -35.31 17.67
C GLY A 106 5.17 -35.47 19.03
N PRO A 107 4.42 -35.48 20.14
CA PRO A 107 4.98 -35.51 21.49
C PRO A 107 5.44 -36.93 21.86
N GLY A 108 6.65 -37.03 22.40
CA GLY A 108 7.13 -38.23 23.08
C GLY A 108 6.77 -38.20 24.56
N VAL A 109 5.77 -39.00 24.94
CA VAL A 109 5.79 -39.89 26.12
C VAL A 109 5.23 -41.23 25.68
#